data_AF-A0A151CI25-F1
#
_entry.id   AF-A0A151CI25-F1
#
_cell.length_a   1.000
_cell.length_b   1.000
_cell.length_c   1.000
_cell.angle_alpha   90.00
_cell.angle_beta   90.00
_cell.angle_gamma   90.00
#
_symmetry.space_group_name_H-M   'P 1'
#
loop_
_entity.id
_entity.type
_entity.pdbx_description
1 polymer ?
#
loop_
_entity_poly.entity_id
_entity_poly.type
_entity_poly.pdbx_seq_one_letter_code
_entity_poly.pdbx_strand_id
1 'polypeptide(L)'
;MSIILKGLLAAVLSTATIYASVQVDKGSTVGNYAKPGASVEMRYESPKVGLLESAEVRIFLMPVKNYREMKIHLTVDETLETLSIVKNDFTIKTGKDISEYPIEITVRSSEPGVHFIRLIVSAEGKSRAFTVPVYVGEQQTAQIKKNTRKIKVMHAKEILY
;
A
#
# COMPACT_ATOMS: atom_id res chain seq x y z
N MET A 1 1.57 -72.64 -6.43
CA MET A 1 1.74 -71.82 -5.22
C MET A 1 1.89 -70.37 -5.68
N SER A 2 0.94 -69.52 -5.31
CA SER A 2 0.73 -68.17 -5.84
C SER A 2 1.31 -67.15 -4.85
N ILE A 3 2.11 -66.17 -5.31
CA ILE A 3 2.42 -64.95 -4.54
C ILE A 3 2.42 -63.77 -5.50
N ILE A 4 1.34 -62.99 -5.39
CA ILE A 4 1.09 -61.72 -6.06
C ILE A 4 1.92 -60.66 -5.33
N LEU A 5 2.96 -60.12 -5.96
CA LEU A 5 3.74 -59.01 -5.41
C LEU A 5 3.01 -57.69 -5.73
N LYS A 6 2.41 -57.12 -4.68
CA LYS A 6 1.61 -55.89 -4.68
C LYS A 6 2.46 -54.69 -5.11
N GLY A 7 1.96 -53.95 -6.09
CA GLY A 7 2.50 -52.66 -6.51
C GLY A 7 2.42 -51.63 -5.40
N LEU A 8 3.53 -50.93 -5.17
CA LEU A 8 3.62 -49.75 -4.33
C LEU A 8 3.52 -48.53 -5.23
N LEU A 9 2.32 -47.95 -5.34
CA LEU A 9 2.08 -46.71 -6.06
C LEU A 9 2.47 -45.55 -5.13
N ALA A 10 3.65 -44.98 -5.32
CA ALA A 10 4.09 -43.79 -4.61
C ALA A 10 3.35 -42.56 -5.18
N ALA A 11 2.33 -42.09 -4.48
CA ALA A 11 1.70 -40.80 -4.77
C ALA A 11 2.64 -39.68 -4.30
N VAL A 12 3.39 -39.09 -5.22
CA VAL A 12 4.15 -37.86 -5.00
C VAL A 12 3.13 -36.73 -4.89
N LEU A 13 2.85 -36.29 -3.66
CA LEU A 13 2.02 -35.14 -3.37
C LEU A 13 2.84 -33.88 -3.68
N SER A 14 2.71 -33.36 -4.89
CA SER A 14 3.29 -32.07 -5.29
C SER A 14 2.50 -30.94 -4.62
N THR A 15 3.04 -30.39 -3.53
CA THR A 15 2.56 -29.13 -2.96
C THR A 15 2.92 -28.00 -3.92
N ALA A 16 1.95 -27.57 -4.73
CA ALA A 16 2.07 -26.34 -5.50
C ALA A 16 2.04 -25.17 -4.51
N THR A 17 3.21 -24.59 -4.23
CA THR A 17 3.30 -23.29 -3.56
C THR A 17 2.72 -22.24 -4.50
N ILE A 18 1.46 -21.86 -4.27
CA ILE A 18 0.82 -20.74 -4.96
C ILE A 18 1.50 -19.47 -4.43
N TYR A 19 2.47 -18.94 -5.17
CA TYR A 19 2.94 -17.58 -4.96
C TYR A 19 1.82 -16.63 -5.41
N ALA A 20 0.96 -16.23 -4.49
CA ALA A 20 0.03 -15.13 -4.73
C ALA A 20 0.87 -13.88 -5.03
N SER A 21 0.67 -13.27 -6.20
CA SER A 21 1.34 -12.03 -6.55
C SER A 21 0.86 -10.91 -5.63
N VAL A 22 1.76 -10.37 -4.81
CA VAL A 22 1.48 -9.21 -3.96
C VAL A 22 1.11 -8.05 -4.88
N GLN A 23 -0.12 -7.55 -4.78
CA GLN A 23 -0.55 -6.38 -5.53
C GLN A 23 0.05 -5.13 -4.88
N VAL A 24 0.78 -4.32 -5.65
CA VAL A 24 1.40 -3.07 -5.15
C VAL A 24 0.67 -1.87 -5.72
N ASP A 25 0.08 -1.05 -4.85
CA ASP A 25 -0.49 0.25 -5.22
C ASP A 25 0.64 1.28 -5.36
N LYS A 26 0.52 2.14 -6.37
CA LYS A 26 1.50 3.21 -6.62
C LYS A 26 0.76 4.52 -6.82
N GLY A 27 1.23 5.57 -6.15
CA GLY A 27 0.72 6.92 -6.35
C GLY A 27 1.83 7.94 -6.48
N SER A 28 1.50 9.07 -7.09
CA SER A 28 2.41 10.20 -7.29
C SER A 28 1.67 11.51 -7.16
N THR A 29 2.35 12.53 -6.66
CA THR A 29 1.81 13.88 -6.49
C THR A 29 2.40 14.89 -7.47
N VAL A 30 3.11 14.45 -8.52
CA VAL A 30 3.70 15.32 -9.56
C VAL A 30 2.62 16.21 -10.19
N GLY A 31 2.78 17.54 -10.13
CA GLY A 31 1.84 18.47 -10.75
C GLY A 31 1.80 19.89 -10.19
N ASN A 32 0.90 20.72 -10.75
CA ASN A 32 0.65 22.09 -10.30
C ASN A 32 -0.27 22.09 -9.07
N TYR A 33 0.25 22.54 -7.94
CA TYR A 33 -0.48 22.53 -6.67
C TYR A 33 -1.32 23.80 -6.50
N ALA A 34 -2.61 23.62 -6.20
CA ALA A 34 -3.52 24.73 -5.95
C ALA A 34 -3.20 25.53 -4.67
N LYS A 35 -2.45 24.95 -3.73
CA LYS A 35 -2.12 25.58 -2.44
C LYS A 35 -0.61 25.81 -2.31
N PRO A 36 -0.18 27.01 -1.86
CA PRO A 36 1.21 27.26 -1.55
C PRO A 36 1.67 26.35 -0.40
N GLY A 37 2.83 25.72 -0.56
CA GLY A 37 3.44 24.85 0.43
C GLY A 37 4.92 24.64 0.10
N ALA A 38 5.59 23.74 0.82
CA ALA A 38 6.93 23.31 0.42
C ALA A 38 6.86 22.70 -0.99
N SER A 39 7.69 23.16 -1.93
CA SER A 39 7.77 22.60 -3.29
C SER A 39 8.52 21.26 -3.23
N VAL A 40 7.80 20.24 -2.79
CA VAL A 40 8.23 18.85 -2.68
C VAL A 40 7.17 17.98 -3.34
N GLU A 41 7.61 17.07 -4.17
CA GLU A 41 6.81 16.01 -4.77
C GLU A 41 7.01 14.72 -3.99
N MET A 42 6.02 13.84 -4.06
CA MET A 42 6.03 12.52 -3.43
C MET A 42 5.57 11.47 -4.44
N ARG A 43 6.28 10.35 -4.48
CA ARG A 43 5.84 9.07 -5.05
C ARG A 43 5.81 8.02 -3.94
N TYR A 44 4.92 7.04 -4.01
CA TYR A 44 4.93 5.93 -3.06
C TYR A 44 4.64 4.59 -3.74
N GLU A 45 5.03 3.53 -3.05
CA GLU A 45 4.70 2.14 -3.34
C GLU A 45 4.17 1.52 -2.05
N SER A 46 2.93 1.05 -2.07
CA SER A 46 2.27 0.41 -0.92
C SER A 46 1.66 -0.92 -1.33
N PRO A 47 2.20 -2.06 -0.87
CA PRO A 47 1.60 -3.36 -1.12
C PRO A 47 0.24 -3.48 -0.43
N LYS A 48 -0.67 -4.21 -1.07
CA LYS A 48 -1.88 -4.74 -0.46
C LYS A 48 -1.52 -6.07 0.19
N VAL A 49 -1.81 -6.19 1.47
CA VAL A 49 -1.42 -7.35 2.29
C VAL A 49 -2.61 -7.95 3.01
N GLY A 50 -2.49 -9.21 3.43
CA GLY A 50 -3.47 -9.89 4.28
C GLY A 50 -3.51 -9.31 5.69
N LEU A 51 -4.48 -9.77 6.49
CA LEU A 51 -4.53 -9.46 7.92
C LEU A 51 -3.28 -10.01 8.62
N LEU A 52 -2.69 -9.22 9.53
CA LEU A 52 -1.47 -9.56 10.26
C LEU A 52 -0.23 -9.82 9.38
N GLU A 53 -0.32 -9.60 8.07
CA GLU A 53 0.83 -9.59 7.18
C GLU A 53 1.53 -8.23 7.22
N SER A 54 2.84 -8.24 7.03
CA SER A 54 3.67 -7.03 7.00
C SER A 54 3.64 -6.39 5.61
N ALA A 55 3.30 -5.11 5.54
CA ALA A 55 3.42 -4.29 4.34
C ALA A 55 4.71 -3.45 4.41
N GLU A 56 5.58 -3.61 3.42
CA GLU A 56 6.74 -2.75 3.21
C GLU A 56 6.33 -1.56 2.33
N VAL A 57 6.16 -0.39 2.94
CA VAL A 57 5.76 0.84 2.26
C VAL A 57 7.00 1.67 1.96
N ARG A 58 7.14 2.08 0.69
CA ARG A 58 8.26 2.91 0.22
C ARG A 58 7.74 4.25 -0.24
N ILE A 59 8.29 5.33 0.31
CA ILE A 59 7.90 6.71 0.01
C ILE A 59 9.13 7.44 -0.51
N PHE A 60 9.01 8.08 -1.65
CA PHE A 60 10.09 8.83 -2.30
C PHE A 60 9.73 10.31 -2.28
N LEU A 61 10.51 11.12 -1.57
CA LEU A 61 10.36 12.57 -1.56
C LEU A 61 11.33 13.21 -2.56
N MET A 62 10.83 14.13 -3.37
CA MET A 62 11.58 14.78 -4.44
C MET A 62 11.43 16.30 -4.29
N PRO A 63 12.44 17.02 -3.80
CA PRO A 63 12.36 18.48 -3.72
C PRO A 63 12.41 19.08 -5.13
N VAL A 64 11.43 19.91 -5.50
CA VAL A 64 11.35 20.53 -6.84
C VAL A 64 12.40 21.66 -7.00
N LYS A 65 13.01 22.09 -5.91
CA LYS A 65 14.11 23.05 -5.87
C LYS A 65 15.10 22.67 -4.77
N ASN A 66 16.31 23.20 -4.84
CA ASN A 66 17.30 22.97 -3.80
C ASN A 66 16.91 23.68 -2.51
N TYR A 67 16.62 22.90 -1.47
CA TYR A 67 16.56 23.38 -0.10
C TYR A 67 17.94 23.25 0.54
N ARG A 68 18.16 23.87 1.70
CA ARG A 68 19.30 23.52 2.57
C ARG A 68 18.97 22.30 3.43
N GLU A 69 17.72 22.20 3.84
CA GLU A 69 17.22 21.22 4.80
C GLU A 69 15.72 20.99 4.59
N MET A 70 15.29 19.74 4.65
CA MET A 70 13.90 19.34 4.77
C MET A 70 13.69 18.63 6.11
N LYS A 71 12.67 19.04 6.86
CA LYS A 71 12.23 18.38 8.09
C LYS A 71 11.00 17.54 7.78
N ILE A 72 11.01 16.28 8.19
CA ILE A 72 9.96 15.31 7.92
C ILE A 72 9.42 14.85 9.26
N HIS A 73 8.11 15.00 9.45
CA HIS A 73 7.36 14.42 10.54
C HIS A 73 6.43 13.36 9.99
N LEU A 74 6.50 12.16 10.54
CA LEU A 74 5.74 11.00 10.10
C LEU A 74 4.81 10.52 11.21
N THR A 75 3.54 10.36 10.86
CA THR A 75 2.51 9.83 11.75
C THR A 75 1.86 8.63 11.08
N VAL A 76 1.86 7.49 11.76
CA VAL A 76 1.20 6.26 11.32
C VAL A 76 -0.15 6.17 12.03
N ASP A 77 -1.20 5.72 11.34
CA ASP A 77 -2.53 5.49 11.93
C ASP A 77 -2.45 4.59 13.17
N GLU A 78 -3.31 4.81 14.16
CA GLU A 78 -3.27 4.03 15.43
C GLU A 78 -3.61 2.55 15.22
N THR A 79 -4.34 2.26 14.15
CA THR A 79 -4.72 0.92 13.68
C THR A 79 -3.57 0.18 12.97
N LEU A 80 -2.46 0.86 12.69
CA LEU A 80 -1.25 0.30 12.09
C LEU A 80 -0.17 0.13 13.16
N GLU A 81 0.26 -1.11 13.36
CA GLU A 81 1.46 -1.42 14.14
C GLU A 81 2.69 -1.16 13.28
N THR A 82 3.59 -0.30 13.78
CA THR A 82 4.87 0.00 13.10
C THR A 82 5.91 -1.04 13.52
N LEU A 83 6.30 -1.91 12.59
CA LEU A 83 7.30 -2.95 12.81
C LEU A 83 8.73 -2.42 12.59
N SER A 84 8.89 -1.50 11.63
CA SER A 84 10.14 -0.77 11.47
C SER A 84 9.87 0.64 10.96
N ILE A 85 10.50 1.61 11.62
CA ILE A 85 10.65 2.96 11.13
C ILE A 85 12.03 3.46 11.51
N VAL A 86 12.69 4.16 10.59
CA VAL A 86 14.01 4.74 10.86
C VAL A 86 13.89 5.77 11.98
N LYS A 87 12.98 6.75 11.83
CA LYS A 87 12.55 7.75 12.82
C LYS A 87 11.20 8.36 12.42
N ASN A 88 10.38 8.75 13.40
CA ASN A 88 9.16 9.54 13.14
C ASN A 88 9.49 10.96 12.72
N ASP A 89 10.52 11.54 13.34
CA ASP A 89 11.03 12.87 13.05
C ASP A 89 12.47 12.79 12.57
N PHE A 90 12.71 13.31 11.37
CA PHE A 90 14.06 13.37 10.84
C PHE A 90 14.25 14.51 9.85
N THR A 91 15.51 14.78 9.61
CA THR A 91 15.96 15.91 8.81
C THR A 91 16.84 15.40 7.69
N ILE A 92 16.51 15.80 6.47
CA ILE A 92 17.29 15.50 5.27
C ILE A 92 18.01 16.78 4.86
N LYS A 93 19.35 16.70 4.76
CA LYS A 93 20.14 17.73 4.09
C LYS A 93 20.03 17.51 2.59
N THR A 94 19.38 18.42 1.91
CA THR A 94 19.26 18.38 0.46
C THR A 94 20.58 18.83 -0.17
N GLY A 95 21.06 18.06 -1.15
CA GLY A 95 22.30 18.33 -1.85
C GLY A 95 22.16 19.47 -2.86
N LYS A 96 23.22 19.70 -3.66
CA LYS A 96 23.15 20.58 -4.83
C LYS A 96 22.29 19.98 -5.96
N ASP A 97 22.13 18.67 -5.96
CA ASP A 97 21.36 17.92 -6.95
C ASP A 97 20.00 17.55 -6.39
N ILE A 98 18.96 17.77 -7.20
CA ILE A 98 17.60 17.30 -6.91
C ILE A 98 17.63 15.77 -6.97
N SER A 99 17.62 15.14 -5.81
CA SER A 99 17.67 13.68 -5.64
C SER A 99 16.37 13.16 -5.04
N GLU A 100 16.03 11.91 -5.33
CA GLU A 100 14.97 11.21 -4.61
C GLU A 100 15.48 10.81 -3.22
N TYR A 101 14.66 11.04 -2.19
CA TYR A 101 14.95 10.63 -0.83
C TYR A 101 13.97 9.53 -0.40
N PRO A 102 14.42 8.26 -0.34
CA PRO A 102 13.56 7.14 0.03
C PRO A 102 13.34 7.09 1.55
N ILE A 103 12.12 6.74 1.93
CA ILE A 103 11.66 6.48 3.30
C ILE A 103 10.98 5.11 3.25
N GLU A 104 11.50 4.17 4.01
CA GLU A 104 10.99 2.80 4.09
C GLU A 104 10.38 2.57 5.46
N ILE A 105 9.18 1.99 5.47
CA ILE A 105 8.39 1.78 6.68
C ILE A 105 7.73 0.41 6.55
N THR A 106 7.90 -0.43 7.55
CA THR A 106 7.17 -1.70 7.61
C THR A 106 6.06 -1.58 8.64
N VAL A 107 4.83 -1.81 8.19
CA VAL A 107 3.62 -1.74 9.02
C VAL A 107 2.83 -3.04 8.95
N ARG A 108 1.99 -3.26 9.95
CA ARG A 108 1.05 -4.39 10.03
C ARG A 108 -0.28 -3.89 10.60
N SER A 109 -1.38 -4.54 10.29
CA SER A 109 -2.65 -4.31 10.99
C SER A 109 -3.40 -5.61 11.25
N SER A 110 -4.11 -5.65 12.38
CA SER A 110 -5.14 -6.64 12.67
C SER A 110 -6.52 -6.25 12.13
N GLU A 111 -6.68 -5.03 11.61
CA GLU A 111 -7.95 -4.51 11.13
C GLU A 111 -7.98 -4.41 9.60
N PRO A 112 -9.02 -4.95 8.93
CA PRO A 112 -9.15 -4.82 7.49
C PRO A 112 -9.57 -3.40 7.12
N GLY A 113 -9.05 -2.87 6.01
CA GLY A 113 -9.44 -1.55 5.53
C GLY A 113 -8.34 -0.81 4.79
N VAL A 114 -8.58 0.50 4.63
CA VAL A 114 -7.58 1.46 4.14
C VAL A 114 -7.14 2.28 5.34
N HIS A 115 -5.85 2.15 5.67
CA HIS A 115 -5.19 2.90 6.73
C HIS A 115 -4.24 3.93 6.11
N PHE A 116 -3.75 4.87 6.89
CA PHE A 116 -2.95 5.96 6.34
C PHE A 116 -1.64 6.21 7.08
N ILE A 117 -0.57 6.38 6.31
CA ILE A 117 0.67 6.99 6.78
C ILE A 117 0.64 8.45 6.35
N ARG A 118 0.73 9.37 7.32
CA ARG A 118 0.74 10.82 7.10
C ARG A 118 2.16 11.34 7.20
N LEU A 119 2.56 12.17 6.24
CA LEU A 119 3.86 12.84 6.25
C LEU A 119 3.64 14.34 6.18
N ILE A 120 4.32 15.09 7.05
CA ILE A 120 4.43 16.53 6.96
C ILE A 120 5.88 16.87 6.63
N VAL A 121 6.10 17.42 5.44
CA VAL A 121 7.41 17.87 4.98
C VAL A 121 7.48 19.38 5.10
N SER A 122 8.47 19.88 5.83
CA SER A 122 8.70 21.30 6.06
C SER A 122 10.07 21.72 5.52
N ALA A 123 10.10 22.76 4.69
CA ALA A 123 11.32 23.31 4.13
C ALA A 123 11.18 24.83 4.01
N GLU A 124 12.20 25.58 4.45
CA GLU A 124 12.23 27.06 4.40
C GLU A 124 10.97 27.75 4.96
N GLY A 125 10.45 27.24 6.09
CA GLY A 125 9.27 27.80 6.74
C GLY A 125 7.94 27.51 6.04
N LYS A 126 7.94 26.72 4.96
CA LYS A 126 6.73 26.20 4.32
C LYS A 126 6.56 24.73 4.65
N SER A 127 5.31 24.28 4.77
CA SER A 127 4.97 22.88 5.02
C SER A 127 4.05 22.33 3.95
N ARG A 128 4.13 21.02 3.71
CA ARG A 128 3.24 20.26 2.84
C ARG A 128 2.92 18.94 3.50
N ALA A 129 1.64 18.59 3.52
CA ALA A 129 1.16 17.31 4.03
C ALA A 129 0.93 16.33 2.88
N PHE A 130 1.28 15.08 3.12
CA PHE A 130 1.05 13.95 2.25
C PHE A 130 0.37 12.81 3.01
N THR A 131 -0.30 11.94 2.27
CA THR A 131 -0.97 10.77 2.82
C THR A 131 -0.73 9.59 1.90
N VAL A 132 -0.27 8.49 2.46
CA VAL A 132 0.00 7.23 1.75
C VAL A 132 -0.97 6.17 2.27
N PRO A 133 -1.83 5.59 1.41
CA PRO A 133 -2.77 4.56 1.82
C PRO A 133 -2.06 3.21 1.99
N VAL A 134 -2.46 2.45 3.01
CA VAL A 134 -2.04 1.07 3.27
C VAL A 134 -3.27 0.19 3.26
N TYR A 135 -3.31 -0.78 2.34
CA TYR A 135 -4.47 -1.64 2.14
C TYR A 135 -4.28 -2.97 2.86
N VAL A 136 -5.10 -3.23 3.87
CA VAL A 136 -5.05 -4.46 4.67
C VAL A 136 -6.33 -5.29 4.47
N GLY A 137 -6.13 -6.57 4.21
CA GLY A 137 -7.19 -7.55 4.02
C GLY A 137 -7.76 -7.58 2.61
N GLU A 138 -8.57 -8.61 2.36
CA GLU A 138 -9.40 -8.65 1.15
C GLU A 138 -10.50 -7.60 1.27
N GLN A 139 -10.38 -6.49 0.53
CA GLN A 139 -11.57 -5.72 0.21
C GLN A 139 -12.59 -6.70 -0.38
N GLN A 140 -13.81 -6.74 0.17
CA GLN A 140 -14.89 -7.61 -0.31
C GLN A 140 -15.37 -7.16 -1.71
N THR A 141 -14.52 -7.26 -2.72
CA THR A 141 -14.84 -6.96 -4.12
C THR A 141 -15.89 -7.93 -4.68
N ALA A 142 -16.21 -9.02 -3.94
CA ALA A 142 -17.21 -10.01 -4.31
C ALA A 142 -18.66 -9.63 -3.97
N GLN A 143 -18.92 -8.72 -3.02
CA GLN A 143 -20.31 -8.36 -2.66
C GLN A 143 -20.91 -7.29 -3.58
N ILE A 144 -20.10 -6.37 -4.11
CA ILE A 144 -20.59 -5.33 -5.02
C ILE A 144 -21.07 -5.94 -6.35
N LYS A 145 -20.36 -6.95 -6.89
CA LYS A 145 -20.78 -7.65 -8.14
C LYS A 145 -22.01 -8.55 -7.98
N LYS A 146 -22.32 -9.06 -6.78
CA LYS A 146 -23.52 -9.89 -6.55
C LYS A 146 -24.80 -9.06 -6.44
N ASN A 147 -24.72 -7.83 -5.91
CA ASN A 147 -25.89 -6.95 -5.82
C ASN A 147 -26.30 -6.33 -7.17
N THR A 148 -25.36 -6.05 -8.09
CA THR A 148 -25.73 -5.55 -9.43
C THR A 148 -26.45 -6.60 -10.28
N ARG A 149 -26.18 -7.90 -10.07
CA ARG A 149 -26.95 -8.97 -10.75
C ARG A 149 -28.36 -9.13 -10.20
N LYS A 150 -28.62 -8.87 -8.91
CA LYS A 150 -29.98 -8.89 -8.36
C LYS A 150 -30.83 -7.71 -8.84
N ILE A 151 -30.25 -6.52 -8.97
CA ILE A 151 -30.99 -5.32 -9.44
C ILE A 151 -31.35 -5.46 -10.93
N LYS A 152 -30.45 -6.03 -11.75
CA LYS A 152 -30.72 -6.25 -13.19
C LYS A 152 -31.76 -7.34 -13.46
N VAL A 153 -31.98 -8.28 -12.52
CA VAL A 153 -33.01 -9.32 -12.66
C VAL A 153 -34.39 -8.84 -12.19
N MET A 154 -34.47 -7.90 -11.23
CA MET A 154 -35.77 -7.33 -10.83
C MET A 154 -36.38 -6.43 -11.92
N HIS A 155 -35.59 -5.59 -12.60
CA HIS A 155 -36.10 -4.72 -13.65
C HIS A 155 -36.49 -5.44 -14.97
N ALA A 156 -36.01 -6.67 -15.19
CA ALA A 156 -36.34 -7.43 -16.40
C ALA A 156 -37.66 -8.21 -16.28
N LYS A 157 -38.27 -8.29 -15.09
CA LYS A 157 -39.46 -9.12 -14.85
C LYS A 157 -40.79 -8.34 -14.79
N GLU A 158 -40.76 -7.01 -14.91
CA GLU A 158 -41.95 -6.15 -14.86
C GLU A 158 -42.33 -5.52 -16.21
N ILE A 159 -41.72 -5.92 -17.33
CA ILE A 159 -42.11 -5.49 -18.68
C ILE A 159 -42.58 -6.71 -19.46
N LEU A 160 -43.71 -7.29 -19.05
CA LEU A 160 -44.48 -8.25 -19.84
C LEU A 160 -45.88 -8.37 -19.23
N TYR A 161 -46.66 -7.28 -19.32
CA TYR A 161 -48.13 -7.29 -19.38
C TYR A 161 -48.59 -5.99 -20.04
#